data_AF-A0A2S9S0V3-F1
#
_entry.id   AF-A0A2S9S0V3-F1
#
_cell.length_a   1.000
_cell.length_b   1.000
_cell.length_c   1.000
_cell.angle_alpha   90.00
_cell.angle_beta   90.00
_cell.angle_gamma   90.00
#
_symmetry.space_group_name_H-M   'P 1'
#
loop_
_entity.id
_entity.type
_entity.pdbx_description
1 polymer ?
#
loop_
_entity_poly.entity_id
_entity_poly.type
_entity_poly.pdbx_seq_one_letter_code
_entity_poly.pdbx_strand_id
1 'polypeptide(L)'
;MAKKKQNKTDDEVKTDSAENTTETDRTLDESNDAPKGSDVIHPIAYAVTLRAIHPQASYGRCGYRFNKESAVEIPVENLTGEQVIMLAEDPWLELIPICDK
;
A
#
# COMPACT_ATOMS: atom_id res chain seq x y z
N MET A 1 11.20 54.89 -1.65
CA MET A 1 9.72 54.89 -1.67
C MET A 1 9.29 54.00 -2.83
N ALA A 2 8.34 53.08 -2.82
CA ALA A 2 7.50 52.47 -1.80
C ALA A 2 7.04 51.10 -2.37
N LYS A 3 6.78 50.15 -1.46
CA LYS A 3 6.34 48.76 -1.73
C LYS A 3 5.01 48.70 -2.48
N LYS A 4 4.81 47.66 -3.32
CA LYS A 4 3.46 47.14 -3.60
C LYS A 4 3.42 45.63 -3.43
N LYS A 5 2.97 45.22 -2.23
CA LYS A 5 2.35 43.92 -1.95
C LYS A 5 0.95 43.93 -2.56
N GLN A 6 0.50 42.83 -3.16
CA GLN A 6 -0.93 42.47 -3.15
C GLN A 6 -1.07 40.94 -3.04
N ASN A 7 -1.35 40.47 -1.83
CA ASN A 7 -2.20 39.31 -1.60
C ASN A 7 -3.65 39.74 -1.89
N LYS A 8 -4.47 38.86 -2.48
CA LYS A 8 -5.88 38.78 -2.09
C LYS A 8 -6.46 37.40 -2.42
N THR A 9 -7.04 36.84 -1.38
CA THR A 9 -7.74 35.57 -1.23
C THR A 9 -9.21 35.71 -1.65
N ASP A 10 -9.81 34.54 -1.91
CA ASP A 10 -11.20 34.13 -1.61
C ASP A 10 -12.33 34.75 -2.44
N ASP A 11 -13.15 33.88 -3.06
CA ASP A 11 -14.57 33.73 -2.70
C ASP A 11 -15.24 32.56 -3.45
N GLU A 12 -15.86 31.65 -2.67
CA GLU A 12 -17.21 31.08 -2.86
C GLU A 12 -17.56 30.20 -4.13
N VAL A 13 -18.37 29.12 -4.09
CA VAL A 13 -19.19 28.47 -3.04
C VAL A 13 -19.77 27.11 -3.52
N LYS A 14 -20.24 26.33 -2.53
CA LYS A 14 -21.24 25.22 -2.58
C LYS A 14 -20.81 23.85 -3.12
N THR A 15 -20.63 22.82 -2.29
CA THR A 15 -21.60 22.02 -1.50
C THR A 15 -22.61 21.26 -2.37
N ASP A 16 -22.43 19.95 -2.47
CA ASP A 16 -23.54 18.99 -2.40
C ASP A 16 -23.11 17.77 -1.59
N SER A 17 -23.95 17.43 -0.62
CA SER A 17 -23.82 16.27 0.24
C SER A 17 -24.16 15.01 -0.53
N ALA A 18 -23.32 13.98 -0.43
CA ALA A 18 -23.78 12.60 -0.52
C ALA A 18 -23.06 11.78 0.54
N GLU A 19 -23.73 11.67 1.67
CA GLU A 19 -23.48 10.64 2.67
C GLU A 19 -23.56 9.27 1.96
N ASN A 20 -22.47 8.52 1.99
CA ASN A 20 -22.54 7.07 1.77
C ASN A 20 -21.78 6.39 2.91
N THR A 21 -22.50 6.24 4.01
CA THR A 21 -22.25 5.25 5.05
C THR A 21 -22.31 3.85 4.45
N THR A 22 -21.19 3.38 3.93
CA THR A 22 -20.93 1.94 3.90
C THR A 22 -20.07 1.59 5.11
N GLU A 23 -20.75 1.47 6.25
CA GLU A 23 -20.30 0.63 7.35
C GLU A 23 -20.08 -0.78 6.77
N THR A 24 -18.84 -1.07 6.38
CA THR A 24 -18.44 -2.45 6.15
C THR A 24 -17.87 -2.93 7.46
N ASP A 25 -18.77 -3.31 8.36
CA ASP A 25 -18.48 -4.21 9.48
C ASP A 25 -17.94 -5.51 8.88
N ARG A 26 -16.63 -5.54 8.62
CA ARG A 26 -15.90 -6.79 8.50
C ARG A 26 -15.51 -7.13 9.92
N THR A 27 -16.42 -7.81 10.61
CA THR A 27 -16.02 -8.72 11.67
C THR A 27 -14.89 -9.58 11.10
N LEU A 28 -13.65 -9.24 11.48
CA LEU A 28 -12.51 -10.13 11.36
C LEU A 28 -12.85 -11.27 12.31
N ASP A 29 -13.45 -12.33 11.76
CA ASP A 29 -13.54 -13.61 12.42
C ASP A 29 -12.08 -14.08 12.61
N GLU A 30 -11.54 -13.75 13.78
CA GLU A 30 -10.24 -14.18 14.26
C GLU A 30 -10.35 -15.67 14.66
N SER A 31 -10.75 -16.50 13.71
CA SER A 31 -10.64 -17.95 13.82
C SER A 31 -9.16 -18.32 13.71
N ASN A 32 -8.47 -18.20 14.84
CA ASN A 32 -7.16 -18.79 15.13
C ASN A 32 -7.24 -20.33 15.18
N ASP A 33 -7.88 -20.97 14.20
CA ASP A 33 -7.80 -22.41 13.99
C ASP A 33 -6.67 -22.68 13.00
N ALA A 34 -5.44 -22.46 13.46
CA ALA A 34 -4.26 -22.89 12.74
C ALA A 34 -4.27 -24.43 12.68
N PRO A 35 -4.31 -25.06 11.50
CA PRO A 35 -4.22 -26.51 11.40
C PRO A 35 -2.89 -26.96 12.01
N LYS A 36 -2.95 -27.69 13.13
CA LYS A 36 -1.81 -28.36 13.76
C LYS A 36 -1.29 -29.44 12.81
N GLY A 37 -0.47 -29.08 11.83
CA GLY A 37 0.12 -30.06 10.93
C GLY A 37 0.61 -29.58 9.56
N SER A 38 0.59 -28.28 9.25
CA SER A 38 1.34 -27.76 8.11
C SER A 38 2.60 -27.10 8.61
N ASP A 39 3.77 -27.57 8.17
CA ASP A 39 5.01 -26.80 8.20
C ASP A 39 4.77 -25.56 7.32
N VAL A 40 4.12 -24.54 7.89
CA VAL A 40 3.81 -23.31 7.18
C VAL A 40 5.13 -22.60 7.01
N ILE A 41 5.61 -22.59 5.78
CA ILE A 41 6.77 -21.80 5.37
C ILE A 41 6.42 -20.33 5.61
N HIS A 42 6.93 -19.76 6.70
CA HIS A 42 6.72 -18.36 7.03
C HIS A 42 7.78 -17.52 6.31
N PRO A 43 7.40 -16.59 5.42
CA PRO A 43 8.39 -15.73 4.78
C PRO A 43 9.10 -14.87 5.82
N ILE A 44 10.40 -14.67 5.62
CA ILE A 44 11.23 -13.75 6.40
C ILE A 44 11.20 -12.32 5.81
N ALA A 45 10.91 -12.21 4.51
CA ALA A 45 10.78 -10.94 3.80
C ALA A 45 9.92 -11.10 2.54
N TYR A 46 9.59 -9.98 1.90
CA TYR A 46 9.01 -9.94 0.56
C TYR A 46 9.90 -9.14 -0.38
N ALA A 47 10.23 -9.72 -1.54
CA ALA A 47 10.81 -8.98 -2.65
C ALA A 47 9.67 -8.39 -3.49
N VAL A 48 9.70 -7.06 -3.67
CA VAL A 48 8.66 -6.35 -4.41
C VAL A 48 9.27 -5.60 -5.59
N THR A 49 8.76 -5.86 -6.80
CA THR A 49 9.27 -5.22 -8.03
C THR A 49 8.14 -4.51 -8.77
N LEU A 50 8.44 -3.36 -9.40
CA LEU A 50 7.49 -2.69 -10.28
C LEU A 50 7.41 -3.43 -11.62
N ARG A 51 6.22 -3.89 -11.98
CA ARG A 51 5.98 -4.58 -13.25
C ARG A 51 6.21 -3.66 -14.44
N ALA A 52 6.63 -4.26 -15.55
CA ALA A 52 6.94 -3.56 -16.79
C ALA A 52 5.74 -2.76 -17.36
N ILE A 53 4.51 -3.23 -17.10
CA ILE A 53 3.24 -2.63 -17.57
C ILE A 53 2.97 -1.24 -16.97
N HIS A 54 3.64 -0.87 -15.87
CA HIS A 54 3.47 0.44 -15.29
C HIS A 54 4.05 1.51 -16.23
N PRO A 55 3.33 2.61 -16.51
CA PRO A 55 3.80 3.63 -17.45
C PRO A 55 5.04 4.37 -16.96
N GLN A 56 5.21 4.52 -15.64
CA GLN A 56 6.34 5.23 -15.05
C GLN A 56 7.46 4.28 -14.65
N ALA A 57 8.69 4.80 -14.56
CA ALA A 57 9.86 4.07 -14.08
C ALA A 57 9.81 3.77 -12.58
N SER A 58 9.00 4.52 -11.81
CA SER A 58 8.86 4.34 -10.37
C SER A 58 7.40 4.46 -9.93
N TYR A 59 7.04 3.71 -8.88
CA TYR A 59 5.73 3.71 -8.26
C TYR A 59 5.87 3.65 -6.73
N GLY A 60 5.01 4.37 -6.01
CA GLY A 60 5.05 4.45 -4.55
C GLY A 60 3.82 3.79 -3.92
N ARG A 61 4.03 2.88 -2.97
CA ARG A 61 2.95 2.20 -2.24
C ARG A 61 3.40 1.80 -0.83
N CYS A 62 2.51 1.87 0.15
CA CYS A 62 2.78 1.49 1.55
C CYS A 62 4.05 2.14 2.16
N GLY A 63 4.41 3.34 1.70
CA GLY A 63 5.62 4.05 2.17
C GLY A 63 6.92 3.67 1.45
N TYR A 64 6.89 2.71 0.53
CA TYR A 64 8.03 2.27 -0.26
C TYR A 64 7.97 2.80 -1.69
N ARG A 65 9.13 2.79 -2.35
CA ARG A 65 9.25 3.22 -3.74
C ARG A 65 9.90 2.12 -4.58
N PHE A 66 9.13 1.59 -5.52
CA PHE A 66 9.52 0.48 -6.38
C PHE A 66 9.97 0.98 -7.74
N ASN A 67 10.82 0.20 -8.39
CA ASN A 67 11.32 0.44 -9.74
C ASN A 67 11.37 -0.87 -10.52
N LYS A 68 11.63 -0.79 -11.82
CA LYS A 68 11.64 -1.95 -12.73
C LYS A 68 12.97 -2.70 -12.75
N GLU A 69 14.01 -2.12 -12.16
CA GLU A 69 15.40 -2.58 -12.30
C GLU A 69 15.80 -3.49 -11.15
N SER A 70 15.26 -3.28 -9.95
CA SER A 70 15.62 -4.04 -8.76
C SER A 70 14.44 -4.20 -7.81
N ALA A 71 14.34 -5.41 -7.25
CA ALA A 71 13.39 -5.71 -6.21
C ALA A 71 13.75 -4.95 -4.92
N VAL A 72 12.73 -4.42 -4.26
CA VAL A 72 12.85 -3.88 -2.91
C VAL A 72 12.51 -4.99 -1.94
N GLU A 73 13.49 -5.41 -1.15
CA GLU A 73 13.30 -6.42 -0.10
C GLU A 73 12.78 -5.75 1.16
N ILE A 74 11.62 -6.19 1.63
CA ILE A 74 10.95 -5.65 2.81
C ILE A 74 10.80 -6.79 3.83
N PRO A 75 11.45 -6.69 5.01
CA PRO A 75 11.26 -7.63 6.11
C PRO A 75 9.79 -7.73 6.52
N VAL A 76 9.32 -8.92 6.90
CA VAL A 76 7.92 -9.10 7.31
C VAL A 76 7.54 -8.28 8.53
N GLU A 77 8.49 -8.01 9.42
CA GLU A 77 8.30 -7.12 10.59
C GLU A 77 7.98 -5.66 10.21
N ASN A 78 8.34 -5.24 8.99
CA ASN A 78 8.11 -3.89 8.48
C ASN A 78 6.81 -3.77 7.66
N LEU A 79 6.02 -4.84 7.58
CA LEU A 79 4.73 -4.87 6.89
C LEU A 79 3.64 -5.38 7.83
N THR A 80 2.51 -4.68 7.86
CA THR A 80 1.29 -5.24 8.45
C THR A 80 0.67 -6.26 7.49
N GLY A 81 -0.15 -7.19 7.99
CA GLY A 81 -0.87 -8.14 7.15
C GLY A 81 -1.69 -7.45 6.05
N GLU A 82 -2.33 -6.32 6.37
CA GLU A 82 -3.06 -5.50 5.40
C GLU A 82 -2.14 -4.91 4.32
N GLN A 83 -0.93 -4.47 4.67
CA GLN A 83 0.03 -3.98 3.68
C GLN A 83 0.51 -5.10 2.75
N VAL A 84 0.72 -6.31 3.27
CA VAL A 84 1.05 -7.47 2.43
C VAL A 84 -0.07 -7.73 1.42
N ILE A 85 -1.33 -7.75 1.87
CA ILE A 85 -2.49 -7.94 1.00
C ILE A 85 -2.56 -6.83 -0.05
N MET A 86 -2.44 -5.57 0.34
CA MET A 86 -2.47 -4.43 -0.58
C MET A 86 -1.36 -4.49 -1.64
N LEU A 87 -0.16 -4.94 -1.28
CA LEU A 87 0.94 -5.09 -2.23
C LEU A 87 0.75 -6.30 -3.15
N ALA A 88 0.15 -7.39 -2.66
CA ALA A 88 -0.14 -8.59 -3.44
C ALA A 88 -1.26 -8.37 -4.47
N GLU A 89 -2.28 -7.58 -4.12
CA GLU A 89 -3.40 -7.27 -4.99
C GLU A 89 -3.12 -6.12 -5.98
N ASP A 90 -2.01 -5.40 -5.80
CA ASP A 90 -1.66 -4.27 -6.67
C ASP A 90 -1.28 -4.77 -8.08
N PRO A 91 -1.98 -4.32 -9.14
CA PRO A 91 -1.76 -4.83 -10.50
C PRO A 91 -0.38 -4.45 -11.06
N TRP A 92 0.24 -3.41 -10.51
CA TRP A 92 1.52 -2.88 -10.96
C TRP A 92 2.70 -3.46 -10.20
N LEU A 93 2.48 -4.13 -9.08
CA LEU A 93 3.54 -4.74 -8.29
C LEU A 93 3.58 -6.26 -8.47
N GLU A 94 4.77 -6.80 -8.31
CA GLU A 94 4.99 -8.23 -8.18
C GLU A 94 5.58 -8.47 -6.78
N LEU A 95 4.85 -9.23 -5.96
CA LEU A 95 5.23 -9.59 -4.60
C LEU A 95 5.71 -11.04 -4.58
N ILE A 96 6.94 -11.28 -4.16
CA ILE A 96 7.54 -12.62 -4.06
C ILE A 96 7.95 -12.87 -2.59
N PRO A 97 7.39 -13.88 -1.91
CA PRO A 97 7.83 -14.24 -0.56
C PRO A 97 9.25 -14.81 -0.58
N ILE A 98 10.08 -14.36 0.35
CA ILE A 98 11.42 -14.90 0.62
C ILE A 98 11.32 -15.72 1.90
N CYS A 99 11.65 -17.01 1.82
CA CYS A 99 11.74 -17.87 3.00
C CYS A 99 13.21 -18.21 3.31
N ASP A 100 13.50 -18.41 4.60
CA ASP A 100 14.75 -19.00 5.04
C ASP A 100 14.88 -20.47 4.55
N LYS A 101 16.12 -20.94 4.38
CA LYS A 101 16.44 -22.25 3.80
C LYS A 101 16.46 -23.39 4.78
#